data_AF-A0A9D6L579-F1
#
_entry.id   AF-A0A9D6L579-F1
#
_cell.length_a   1.000
_cell.length_b   1.000
_cell.length_c   1.000
_cell.angle_alpha   90.00
_cell.angle_beta   90.00
_cell.angle_gamma   90.00
#
_symmetry.space_group_name_H-M   'P 1'
#
loop_
_entity.id
_entity.type
_entity.pdbx_description
1 polymer ?
#
loop_
_entity_poly.entity_id
_entity_poly.type
_entity_poly.pdbx_seq_one_letter_code
_entity_poly.pdbx_strand_id
1 'polypeptide(L)'
;MKQPSISDSLKSYALSNSNGVKVKVMNYGGRIVSLFVPDRNGKFDDVVLGYDSLDQYLTGNLYFGAMIGRYGNRIAKGKFSLNGKEYHLALNNGANALHGGLAGFHGVFWKIIPQKENSLQMSYRSADGEEGYPGNLNVTVTYTLTDKNELIIDYEAKSDQETVINLTHHSFFNLAGAGNGDILNHELTINSNEFTPVDSTLIPTGEIRNVKGTAFDFNIPHKIGELINQTDEQLRFGKGYDHNWVLNKKGNELSLATKVTEPLSGRTMEVWTTEPGLQFYSGNFLDGKDVGKGNKPYQFRSAFCFEAQHFPDSPNHPDFPSTILKQGETYKQRTIYKFGIEIFYDSIKIKSLAHSHQTSFYFVKGFLEKILEESISVGSEKSRSVLELPVLYDGDDLDFVAQQHQLFRDEVIVLHTSKTYRVFMIGFLPGFSYMGTVDERIVTPRKNSPRTNVPAGSVGIAGMQTGIYPQASPGGWQLIGRTPLKIFDVKKKSPCLFSAGDSVKFYSIDKTEFEKLNEY
;
A
#
# COMPACT_ATOMS: atom_id res chain seq x y z
N MET A 1 46.15 -3.98 13.55
CA MET A 1 45.25 -3.70 12.40
C MET A 1 44.59 -2.37 12.67
N LYS A 2 44.72 -1.38 11.77
CA LYS A 2 44.01 -0.09 11.91
C LYS A 2 42.51 -0.39 11.90
N GLN A 3 41.75 0.11 12.88
CA GLN A 3 40.29 0.08 12.81
C GLN A 3 39.88 0.80 11.52
N PRO A 4 38.99 0.22 10.69
CA PRO A 4 38.50 0.91 9.49
C PRO A 4 37.86 2.23 9.91
N SER A 5 38.09 3.28 9.13
CA SER A 5 37.42 4.55 9.38
C SER A 5 35.90 4.38 9.21
N ILE A 6 35.10 5.24 9.84
CA ILE A 6 33.63 5.26 9.67
C ILE A 6 33.24 5.29 8.17
N SER A 7 34.03 6.02 7.37
CA SER A 7 33.92 6.09 5.91
C SER A 7 34.02 4.73 5.22
N ASP A 8 34.94 3.86 5.65
CA ASP A 8 35.20 2.57 4.99
C ASP A 8 34.10 1.52 5.27
N SER A 9 33.31 1.73 6.32
CA SER A 9 32.24 0.83 6.76
C SER A 9 30.85 1.24 6.27
N LEU A 10 30.70 2.49 5.80
CA LEU A 10 29.43 3.03 5.34
C LEU A 10 29.09 2.51 3.94
N LYS A 11 27.90 1.93 3.81
CA LYS A 11 27.35 1.50 2.53
C LYS A 11 25.87 1.83 2.45
N SER A 12 25.42 2.14 1.25
CA SER A 12 24.00 2.28 0.93
C SER A 12 23.63 1.36 -0.23
N TYR A 13 22.40 0.85 -0.20
CA TYR A 13 21.84 -0.08 -1.18
C TYR A 13 20.53 0.48 -1.67
N ALA A 14 20.37 0.52 -2.98
CA ALA A 14 19.14 0.93 -3.62
C ALA A 14 18.41 -0.31 -4.14
N LEU A 15 17.13 -0.44 -3.79
CA LEU A 15 16.22 -1.42 -4.36
C LEU A 15 15.22 -0.68 -5.26
N SER A 16 14.85 -1.29 -6.37
CA SER A 16 13.89 -0.71 -7.32
C SER A 16 13.00 -1.79 -7.90
N ASN A 17 11.70 -1.51 -8.05
CA ASN A 17 10.78 -2.46 -8.68
C ASN A 17 10.39 -2.04 -10.11
N SER A 18 9.62 -2.90 -10.79
CA SER A 18 9.16 -2.66 -12.16
C SER A 18 8.21 -1.46 -12.31
N ASN A 19 7.58 -0.99 -11.24
CA ASN A 19 6.73 0.21 -11.23
C ASN A 19 7.52 1.50 -10.97
N GLY A 20 8.85 1.44 -10.85
CA GLY A 20 9.70 2.60 -10.64
C GLY A 20 9.80 3.09 -9.19
N VAL A 21 9.15 2.41 -8.23
CA VAL A 21 9.36 2.69 -6.79
C VAL A 21 10.80 2.36 -6.44
N LYS A 22 11.44 3.25 -5.67
CA LYS A 22 12.85 3.13 -5.27
C LYS A 22 12.99 3.37 -3.78
N VAL A 23 13.68 2.46 -3.10
CA VAL A 23 14.06 2.64 -1.70
C VAL A 23 15.59 2.60 -1.59
N LYS A 24 16.16 3.45 -0.74
CA LYS A 24 17.57 3.40 -0.40
C LYS A 24 17.74 3.13 1.08
N VAL A 25 18.55 2.14 1.42
CA VAL A 25 18.84 1.73 2.80
C VAL A 25 20.33 1.92 3.07
N MET A 26 20.67 2.47 4.22
CA MET A 26 22.04 2.68 4.69
C MET A 26 22.33 1.74 5.86
N ASN A 27 23.49 1.10 5.86
CA ASN A 27 23.82 0.11 6.89
C ASN A 27 24.11 0.71 8.27
N TYR A 28 24.43 2.01 8.36
CA TYR A 28 24.45 2.72 9.63
C TYR A 28 23.01 2.91 10.14
N GLY A 29 22.67 2.28 11.26
CA GLY A 29 21.33 2.21 11.80
C GLY A 29 20.36 1.35 10.99
N GLY A 30 20.85 0.63 9.97
CA GLY A 30 20.03 -0.18 9.06
C GLY A 30 18.87 0.61 8.44
N ARG A 31 19.07 1.91 8.19
CA ARG A 31 18.01 2.89 8.05
C ARG A 31 17.54 3.11 6.62
N ILE A 32 16.26 3.38 6.42
CA ILE A 32 15.76 3.89 5.14
C ILE A 32 16.13 5.36 5.02
N VAL A 33 16.90 5.71 3.99
CA VAL A 33 17.33 7.09 3.74
C VAL A 33 16.51 7.78 2.66
N SER A 34 15.83 7.04 1.77
CA SER A 34 14.86 7.59 0.81
C SER A 34 13.88 6.53 0.33
N LEU A 35 12.67 6.97 -0.03
CA LEU A 35 11.60 6.13 -0.55
C LEU A 35 10.75 6.91 -1.55
N PHE A 36 11.03 6.73 -2.84
CA PHE A 36 10.34 7.42 -3.92
C PHE A 36 9.12 6.64 -4.39
N VAL A 37 7.95 7.28 -4.33
CA VAL A 37 6.66 6.69 -4.74
C VAL A 37 5.87 7.63 -5.66
N PRO A 38 5.15 7.10 -6.67
CA PRO A 38 4.43 7.93 -7.63
C PRO A 38 3.17 8.52 -7.01
N ASP A 39 2.79 9.72 -7.43
CA ASP A 39 1.45 10.28 -7.21
C ASP A 39 0.48 9.88 -8.35
N ARG A 40 -0.76 10.38 -8.27
CA ARG A 40 -1.80 10.15 -9.29
C ARG A 40 -1.46 10.64 -10.71
N ASN A 41 -0.46 11.50 -10.86
CA ASN A 41 0.02 12.01 -12.15
C ASN A 41 1.33 11.32 -12.59
N GLY A 42 1.76 10.27 -11.89
CA GLY A 42 3.01 9.56 -12.16
C GLY A 42 4.27 10.28 -11.67
N LYS A 43 4.14 11.40 -10.94
CA LYS A 43 5.30 12.12 -10.38
C LYS A 43 5.77 11.44 -9.10
N PHE A 44 7.03 11.04 -9.08
CA PHE A 44 7.68 10.47 -7.91
C PHE A 44 8.14 11.56 -6.94
N ASP A 45 7.95 11.33 -5.65
CA ASP A 45 8.55 12.13 -4.59
C ASP A 45 9.01 11.22 -3.44
N ASP A 46 10.00 11.68 -2.69
CA ASP A 46 10.55 10.96 -1.54
C ASP A 46 9.61 11.16 -0.34
N VAL A 47 8.94 10.11 0.11
CA VAL A 47 7.92 10.21 1.16
C VAL A 47 8.44 9.96 2.57
N VAL A 48 9.75 9.82 2.76
CA VAL A 48 10.36 9.71 4.09
C VAL A 48 11.27 10.89 4.39
N LEU A 49 11.19 11.42 5.61
CA LEU A 49 12.15 12.39 6.11
C LEU A 49 13.53 11.74 6.29
N GLY A 50 14.55 12.59 6.37
CA GLY A 50 15.93 12.20 6.55
C GLY A 50 16.87 13.33 6.14
N TYR A 51 18.11 12.98 5.84
CA TYR A 51 19.15 13.94 5.46
C TYR A 51 19.83 13.56 4.14
N ASP A 52 20.55 14.53 3.56
CA ASP A 52 21.31 14.34 2.31
C ASP A 52 22.73 13.80 2.55
N SER A 53 23.28 13.95 3.76
CA SER A 53 24.64 13.51 4.11
C SER A 53 24.71 12.64 5.37
N LEU A 54 25.79 11.85 5.47
CA LEU A 54 26.07 11.05 6.67
C LEU A 54 26.27 11.94 7.90
N ASP A 55 27.01 13.05 7.78
CA ASP A 55 27.32 13.93 8.90
C ASP A 55 26.05 14.48 9.56
N GLN A 56 25.03 14.78 8.76
CA GLN A 56 23.71 15.16 9.28
C GLN A 56 23.02 14.00 10.02
N TYR A 57 23.13 12.76 9.56
CA TYR A 57 22.64 11.59 10.31
C TYR A 57 23.42 11.31 11.60
N LEU A 58 24.68 11.77 11.71
CA LEU A 58 25.50 11.60 12.92
C LEU A 58 25.27 12.71 13.95
N THR A 59 24.79 13.88 13.53
CA THR A 59 24.67 15.07 14.37
C THR A 59 23.24 15.57 14.59
N GLY A 60 22.32 15.21 13.70
CA GLY A 60 20.90 15.52 13.78
C GLY A 60 20.10 14.44 14.52
N ASN A 61 18.82 14.34 14.19
CA ASN A 61 17.93 13.33 14.69
C ASN A 61 18.34 11.92 14.23
N LEU A 62 18.81 11.11 15.18
CA LEU A 62 19.33 9.77 14.94
C LEU A 62 18.26 8.76 14.51
N TYR A 63 16.98 9.05 14.73
CA TYR A 63 15.88 8.10 14.54
C TYR A 63 15.28 8.11 13.13
N PHE A 64 15.57 9.10 12.29
CA PHE A 64 15.03 9.17 10.93
C PHE A 64 15.36 7.89 10.12
N GLY A 65 14.31 7.10 9.88
CA GLY A 65 14.34 5.88 9.09
C GLY A 65 15.03 4.70 9.77
N ALA A 66 15.43 4.82 11.04
CA ALA A 66 16.33 3.87 11.68
C ALA A 66 15.64 2.59 12.12
N MET A 67 16.44 1.51 12.19
CA MET A 67 16.10 0.33 12.96
C MET A 67 16.19 0.62 14.46
N ILE A 68 15.17 0.24 15.20
CA ILE A 68 15.09 0.44 16.65
C ILE A 68 15.18 -0.91 17.36
N GLY A 69 16.00 -0.94 18.40
CA GLY A 69 16.21 -2.12 19.25
C GLY A 69 17.39 -1.89 20.22
N ARG A 70 17.61 -2.77 21.20
CA ARG A 70 16.97 -4.08 21.39
C ARG A 70 15.47 -4.00 21.78
N TYR A 71 15.04 -2.86 22.31
CA TYR A 71 13.65 -2.60 22.67
C TYR A 71 13.15 -1.27 22.09
N GLY A 72 12.10 -1.31 21.28
CA GLY A 72 11.38 -0.17 20.74
C GLY A 72 10.49 0.49 21.77
N ASN A 73 10.34 1.82 21.66
CA ASN A 73 9.63 2.66 22.61
C ASN A 73 10.26 2.67 24.02
N ARG A 74 9.47 3.00 25.04
CA ARG A 74 9.92 3.29 26.41
C ARG A 74 9.88 2.07 27.33
N ILE A 75 10.81 2.06 28.29
CA ILE A 75 10.77 1.20 29.49
C ILE A 75 10.81 2.11 30.73
N ALA A 76 9.81 1.95 31.60
CA ALA A 76 9.61 2.78 32.77
C ALA A 76 10.83 2.73 33.69
N LYS A 77 11.34 3.91 34.09
CA LYS A 77 12.49 4.06 34.99
C LYS A 77 13.77 3.37 34.48
N GLY A 78 13.82 2.99 33.20
CA GLY A 78 14.88 2.18 32.62
C GLY A 78 15.09 0.86 33.37
N LYS A 79 14.03 0.24 33.88
CA LYS A 79 14.10 -0.98 34.69
C LYS A 79 13.11 -2.02 34.22
N PHE A 80 13.50 -3.27 34.30
CA PHE A 80 12.60 -4.42 34.16
C PHE A 80 13.17 -5.61 34.94
N SER A 81 12.35 -6.63 35.19
CA SER A 81 12.78 -7.85 35.86
C SER A 81 12.64 -9.07 34.95
N LEU A 82 13.67 -9.93 34.94
CA LEU A 82 13.61 -11.26 34.31
C LEU A 82 14.07 -12.30 35.34
N ASN A 83 13.29 -13.36 35.54
CA ASN A 83 13.58 -14.43 36.49
C ASN A 83 13.96 -13.94 37.91
N GLY A 84 13.26 -12.90 38.39
CA GLY A 84 13.50 -12.30 39.71
C GLY A 84 14.75 -11.43 39.81
N LYS A 85 15.50 -11.22 38.72
CA LYS A 85 16.64 -10.29 38.65
C LYS A 85 16.21 -8.98 37.99
N GLU A 86 16.47 -7.86 38.67
CA GLU A 86 16.29 -6.51 38.12
C GLU A 86 17.45 -6.16 37.17
N TYR A 87 17.11 -5.55 36.03
CA TYR A 87 18.03 -5.02 35.04
C TYR A 87 17.86 -3.51 34.94
N HIS A 88 18.95 -2.81 34.66
CA HIS A 88 18.99 -1.35 34.54
C HIS A 88 19.49 -0.95 33.16
N LEU A 89 18.76 -0.03 32.53
CA LEU A 89 19.03 0.54 31.23
C LEU A 89 19.44 2.01 31.38
N ALA A 90 20.08 2.55 30.35
CA ALA A 90 20.41 3.98 30.31
C ALA A 90 19.13 4.84 30.30
N LEU A 91 19.08 5.86 31.15
CA LEU A 91 18.00 6.84 31.17
C LEU A 91 18.25 7.93 30.13
N ASN A 92 17.94 7.61 28.87
CA ASN A 92 18.13 8.50 27.72
C ASN A 92 16.87 9.30 27.35
N ASN A 93 15.76 9.12 28.07
CA ASN A 93 14.54 9.91 27.88
C ASN A 93 13.94 10.34 29.22
N GLY A 94 14.53 11.37 29.83
CA GLY A 94 14.12 11.86 31.15
C GLY A 94 14.35 10.79 32.21
N ALA A 95 13.28 10.36 32.88
CA ALA A 95 13.35 9.30 33.88
C ALA A 95 13.31 7.88 33.27
N ASN A 96 13.14 7.74 31.95
CA ASN A 96 12.88 6.45 31.29
C ASN A 96 13.99 6.08 30.31
N ALA A 97 14.05 4.80 29.93
CA ALA A 97 14.83 4.34 28.78
C ALA A 97 13.95 4.37 27.53
N LEU A 98 14.54 4.67 26.37
CA LEU A 98 13.86 4.81 25.08
C LEU A 98 14.69 4.20 23.95
N HIS A 99 14.02 3.47 23.04
CA HIS A 99 14.56 3.03 21.75
C HIS A 99 15.89 2.26 21.85
N GLY A 100 16.03 1.46 22.90
CA GLY A 100 17.18 0.57 23.11
C GLY A 100 18.39 1.22 23.76
N GLY A 101 18.32 2.49 24.19
CA GLY A 101 19.39 3.15 24.94
C GLY A 101 20.19 4.18 24.13
N LEU A 102 21.38 4.55 24.62
CA LEU A 102 22.18 5.66 24.08
C LEU A 102 22.79 5.32 22.71
N ALA A 103 23.22 4.08 22.53
CA ALA A 103 23.78 3.54 21.30
C ALA A 103 23.00 2.29 20.86
N GLY A 104 21.66 2.36 20.90
CA GLY A 104 20.77 1.32 20.40
C GLY A 104 20.95 1.05 18.90
N PHE A 105 20.12 0.19 18.32
CA PHE A 105 20.30 -0.32 16.94
C PHE A 105 20.31 0.75 15.84
N HIS A 106 19.82 1.95 16.14
CA HIS A 106 19.87 3.12 15.27
C HIS A 106 21.31 3.67 15.11
N GLY A 107 22.18 3.45 16.09
CA GLY A 107 23.53 4.00 16.16
C GLY A 107 24.65 3.04 15.77
N VAL A 108 24.34 1.84 15.27
CA VAL A 108 25.35 0.80 14.97
C VAL A 108 25.52 0.56 13.48
N PHE A 109 26.68 0.05 13.08
CA PHE A 109 26.91 -0.41 11.70
C PHE A 109 26.47 -1.86 11.55
N TRP A 110 25.44 -2.07 10.73
CA TRP A 110 24.98 -3.39 10.38
C TRP A 110 25.88 -4.02 9.33
N LYS A 111 26.16 -5.32 9.49
CA LYS A 111 26.89 -6.11 8.51
C LYS A 111 25.95 -6.48 7.37
N ILE A 112 26.27 -6.07 6.16
CA ILE A 112 25.50 -6.47 4.98
C ILE A 112 25.80 -7.92 4.61
N ILE A 113 24.74 -8.67 4.34
CA ILE A 113 24.78 -10.03 3.83
C ILE A 113 24.33 -9.96 2.36
N PRO A 114 25.19 -10.35 1.40
CA PRO A 114 24.83 -10.35 -0.02
C PRO A 114 23.58 -11.20 -0.32
N GLN A 115 22.69 -10.68 -1.14
CA GLN A 115 21.48 -11.35 -1.62
C GLN A 115 21.45 -11.38 -3.16
N LYS A 116 20.71 -12.32 -3.76
CA LYS A 116 20.59 -12.47 -5.22
C LYS A 116 19.36 -11.78 -5.81
N GLU A 117 18.46 -11.28 -4.97
CA GLU A 117 17.15 -10.72 -5.35
C GLU A 117 17.08 -9.20 -5.07
N ASN A 118 15.93 -8.57 -5.34
CA ASN A 118 15.64 -7.17 -5.01
C ASN A 118 15.40 -6.99 -3.49
N SER A 119 16.38 -7.41 -2.70
CA SER A 119 16.37 -7.42 -1.26
C SER A 119 17.74 -7.06 -0.68
N LEU A 120 17.74 -6.54 0.54
CA LEU A 120 18.92 -6.26 1.34
C LEU A 120 18.77 -6.97 2.67
N GLN A 121 19.66 -7.91 2.96
CA GLN A 121 19.77 -8.50 4.28
C GLN A 121 20.96 -7.90 5.04
N MET A 122 20.73 -7.61 6.31
CA MET A 122 21.75 -7.10 7.22
C MET A 122 21.69 -7.84 8.55
N SER A 123 22.81 -7.95 9.24
CA SER A 123 22.88 -8.52 10.57
C SER A 123 23.70 -7.70 11.54
N TYR A 124 23.35 -7.84 12.82
CA TYR A 124 24.07 -7.24 13.94
C TYR A 124 24.09 -8.23 15.11
N ARG A 125 25.20 -8.27 15.83
CA ARG A 125 25.35 -9.05 17.06
C ARG A 125 25.45 -8.07 18.22
N SER A 126 24.36 -7.92 18.94
CA SER A 126 24.30 -7.15 20.18
C SER A 126 24.89 -8.02 21.30
N ALA A 127 25.95 -7.53 21.96
CA ALA A 127 26.65 -8.33 22.98
C ALA A 127 25.81 -8.48 24.26
N ASP A 128 26.13 -9.49 25.08
CA ASP A 128 25.61 -9.58 26.44
C ASP A 128 25.99 -8.32 27.25
N GLY A 129 25.00 -7.71 27.90
CA GLY A 129 25.13 -6.47 28.67
C GLY A 129 25.13 -5.19 27.82
N GLU A 130 25.05 -5.29 26.49
CA GLU A 130 24.96 -4.10 25.62
C GLU A 130 23.71 -3.29 25.94
N GLU A 131 23.88 -2.00 26.22
CA GLU A 131 22.83 -1.08 26.72
C GLU A 131 22.08 -1.58 27.98
N GLY A 132 22.63 -2.57 28.69
CA GLY A 132 22.04 -3.17 29.90
C GLY A 132 21.17 -4.41 29.66
N TYR A 133 21.03 -4.89 28.43
CA TYR A 133 20.22 -6.08 28.11
C TYR A 133 21.02 -7.39 28.26
N PRO A 134 20.45 -8.45 28.88
CA PRO A 134 21.13 -9.73 29.02
C PRO A 134 21.17 -10.53 27.70
N GLY A 135 22.19 -11.36 27.55
CA GLY A 135 22.35 -12.30 26.44
C GLY A 135 22.93 -11.66 25.20
N ASN A 136 23.77 -12.43 24.50
CA ASN A 136 24.15 -12.07 23.14
C ASN A 136 22.94 -12.29 22.24
N LEU A 137 22.60 -11.29 21.44
CA LEU A 137 21.48 -11.35 20.50
C LEU A 137 22.00 -11.18 19.08
N ASN A 138 21.83 -12.23 18.27
CA ASN A 138 22.07 -12.13 16.83
C ASN A 138 20.76 -11.73 16.16
N VAL A 139 20.77 -10.60 15.47
CA VAL A 139 19.61 -10.03 14.78
C VAL A 139 19.90 -9.97 13.30
N THR A 140 18.91 -10.35 12.49
CA THR A 140 18.91 -10.20 11.04
C THR A 140 17.69 -9.41 10.63
N VAL A 141 17.88 -8.42 9.76
CA VAL A 141 16.81 -7.63 9.15
C VAL A 141 16.92 -7.78 7.64
N THR A 142 15.80 -8.08 6.99
CA THR A 142 15.73 -8.18 5.53
C THR A 142 14.71 -7.18 5.00
N TYR A 143 15.19 -6.26 4.17
CA TYR A 143 14.35 -5.35 3.38
C TYR A 143 14.11 -5.96 2.00
N THR A 144 12.86 -6.05 1.58
CA THR A 144 12.49 -6.55 0.24
C THR A 144 11.53 -5.58 -0.41
N LEU A 145 11.82 -5.14 -1.63
CA LEU A 145 10.90 -4.33 -2.42
C LEU A 145 10.28 -5.18 -3.54
N THR A 146 8.97 -5.39 -3.48
CA THR A 146 8.25 -6.22 -4.46
C THR A 146 7.67 -5.40 -5.62
N ASP A 147 7.31 -6.06 -6.71
CA ASP A 147 6.59 -5.46 -7.85
C ASP A 147 5.15 -5.04 -7.53
N LYS A 148 4.66 -5.30 -6.31
CA LYS A 148 3.35 -4.82 -5.82
C LYS A 148 3.46 -3.51 -5.04
N ASN A 149 4.60 -2.81 -5.13
CA ASN A 149 4.93 -1.62 -4.34
C ASN A 149 4.88 -1.89 -2.82
N GLU A 150 5.27 -3.10 -2.42
CA GLU A 150 5.38 -3.49 -1.01
C GLU A 150 6.84 -3.39 -0.59
N LEU A 151 7.12 -2.55 0.41
CA LEU A 151 8.36 -2.60 1.16
C LEU A 151 8.15 -3.49 2.39
N ILE A 152 8.70 -4.69 2.31
CA ILE A 152 8.63 -5.70 3.37
C ILE A 152 9.88 -5.59 4.22
N ILE A 153 9.71 -5.58 5.55
CA ILE A 153 10.78 -5.68 6.53
C ILE A 153 10.53 -6.93 7.37
N ASP A 154 11.45 -7.89 7.25
CA ASP A 154 11.46 -9.12 8.02
C ASP A 154 12.55 -9.05 9.10
N TYR A 155 12.19 -9.45 10.32
CA TYR A 155 13.09 -9.51 11.46
C TYR A 155 13.23 -10.97 11.92
N GLU A 156 14.46 -11.40 12.16
CA GLU A 156 14.75 -12.65 12.85
C GLU A 156 15.80 -12.40 13.94
N ALA A 157 15.60 -12.94 15.13
CA ALA A 157 16.61 -12.88 16.17
C ALA A 157 16.67 -14.15 17.03
N LYS A 158 17.87 -14.43 17.56
CA LYS A 158 18.13 -15.52 18.51
C LYS A 158 19.05 -15.04 19.60
N SER A 159 18.74 -15.39 20.85
CA SER A 159 19.59 -15.11 22.00
C SER A 159 20.13 -16.38 22.64
N ASP A 160 21.33 -16.28 23.19
CA ASP A 160 21.96 -17.33 23.98
C ASP A 160 21.57 -17.30 25.47
N GLN A 161 20.79 -16.31 25.90
CA GLN A 161 20.15 -16.22 27.21
C GLN A 161 18.71 -15.74 27.05
N GLU A 162 17.90 -15.84 28.10
CA GLU A 162 16.61 -15.16 28.12
C GLU A 162 16.81 -13.64 28.16
N THR A 163 16.04 -12.91 27.35
CA THR A 163 16.15 -11.45 27.21
C THR A 163 14.81 -10.82 26.87
N VAL A 164 14.75 -9.48 26.84
CA VAL A 164 13.61 -8.75 26.26
C VAL A 164 13.96 -8.25 24.87
N ILE A 165 13.02 -8.36 23.93
CA ILE A 165 13.17 -7.88 22.56
C ILE A 165 11.85 -7.30 22.05
N ASN A 166 11.94 -6.14 21.41
CA ASN A 166 10.81 -5.51 20.72
C ASN A 166 11.40 -4.66 19.59
N LEU A 167 11.34 -5.15 18.34
CA LEU A 167 11.99 -4.47 17.23
C LEU A 167 10.98 -3.66 16.42
N THR A 168 11.41 -2.51 15.91
CA THR A 168 10.59 -1.74 14.97
C THR A 168 11.45 -0.88 14.05
N HIS A 169 10.81 -0.24 13.09
CA HIS A 169 11.45 0.65 12.14
C HIS A 169 10.78 2.02 12.19
N HIS A 170 11.60 3.07 12.33
CA HIS A 170 11.15 4.40 12.71
C HIS A 170 11.26 5.40 11.55
N SER A 171 10.68 5.07 10.38
CA SER A 171 10.54 6.06 9.31
C SER A 171 9.52 7.13 9.66
N PHE A 172 9.87 8.37 9.33
CA PHE A 172 9.01 9.54 9.42
C PHE A 172 8.47 9.80 8.04
N PHE A 173 7.18 9.56 7.83
CA PHE A 173 6.53 9.65 6.54
C PHE A 173 5.83 10.99 6.36
N ASN A 174 5.92 11.54 5.16
CA ASN A 174 4.99 12.53 4.65
C ASN A 174 4.69 12.18 3.19
N LEU A 175 3.47 11.68 2.93
CA LEU A 175 3.09 11.25 1.58
C LEU A 175 2.94 12.42 0.59
N ALA A 176 2.91 13.68 1.03
CA ALA A 176 3.03 14.83 0.14
C ALA A 176 4.49 15.06 -0.34
N GLY A 177 5.46 14.34 0.25
CA GLY A 177 6.89 14.45 -0.01
C GLY A 177 7.65 15.03 1.20
N ALA A 178 8.92 14.65 1.34
CA ALA A 178 9.74 15.02 2.48
C ALA A 178 9.91 16.54 2.57
N GLY A 179 9.54 17.09 3.74
CA GLY A 179 9.54 18.53 4.01
C GLY A 179 8.47 19.31 3.25
N ASN A 180 7.48 18.66 2.63
CA ASN A 180 6.37 19.33 1.96
C ASN A 180 5.17 19.47 2.91
N GLY A 181 5.13 20.57 3.66
CA GLY A 181 3.99 20.91 4.53
C GLY A 181 3.79 19.98 5.73
N ASP A 182 2.62 20.08 6.35
CA ASP A 182 2.20 19.24 7.47
C ASP A 182 1.44 17.98 7.03
N ILE A 183 1.23 17.06 7.98
CA ILE A 183 0.47 15.82 7.75
C ILE A 183 -1.01 15.91 8.15
N LEU A 184 -1.49 17.11 8.52
CA LEU A 184 -2.81 17.26 9.17
C LEU A 184 -3.97 16.93 8.24
N ASN A 185 -3.76 17.01 6.93
CA ASN A 185 -4.76 16.69 5.92
C ASN A 185 -4.71 15.24 5.43
N HIS A 186 -3.74 14.43 5.87
CA HIS A 186 -3.77 13.00 5.58
C HIS A 186 -4.97 12.35 6.27
N GLU A 187 -5.69 11.53 5.53
CA GLU A 187 -6.82 10.74 6.03
C GLU A 187 -6.31 9.41 6.55
N LEU A 188 -6.67 9.05 7.78
CA LEU A 188 -6.14 7.92 8.52
C LEU A 188 -7.26 6.99 8.97
N THR A 189 -7.02 5.68 8.87
CA THR A 189 -7.82 4.61 9.47
C THR A 189 -6.89 3.63 10.17
N ILE A 190 -7.15 3.29 11.43
CA ILE A 190 -6.39 2.31 12.20
C ILE A 190 -7.34 1.16 12.57
N ASN A 191 -6.94 -0.07 12.25
CA ASN A 191 -7.72 -1.28 12.54
C ASN A 191 -7.55 -1.68 14.02
N SER A 192 -8.22 -0.95 14.90
CA SER A 192 -8.08 -1.10 16.34
C SER A 192 -9.26 -0.51 17.10
N ASN A 193 -9.80 -1.27 18.05
CA ASN A 193 -10.85 -0.78 18.95
C ASN A 193 -10.30 -0.20 20.26
N GLU A 194 -8.99 -0.27 20.50
CA GLU A 194 -8.39 -0.05 21.81
C GLU A 194 -7.00 0.58 21.70
N PHE A 195 -6.57 1.33 22.70
CA PHE A 195 -5.22 1.87 22.79
C PHE A 195 -4.69 1.75 24.23
N THR A 196 -3.40 1.97 24.43
CA THR A 196 -2.77 1.98 25.76
C THR A 196 -2.61 3.43 26.25
N PRO A 197 -3.43 3.92 27.19
CA PRO A 197 -3.26 5.24 27.77
C PRO A 197 -1.94 5.35 28.51
N VAL A 198 -1.34 6.53 28.44
CA VAL A 198 -0.04 6.86 29.01
C VAL A 198 -0.16 7.88 30.14
N ASP A 199 0.87 7.92 30.98
CA ASP A 199 1.08 8.98 31.96
C ASP A 199 1.76 10.23 31.35
N SER A 200 2.05 11.23 32.18
CA SER A 200 2.71 12.47 31.73
C SER A 200 4.14 12.28 31.23
N THR A 201 4.75 11.11 31.45
CA THR A 201 6.08 10.72 30.95
C THR A 201 6.02 9.81 29.73
N LEU A 202 4.81 9.60 29.18
CA LEU A 202 4.52 8.75 28.02
C LEU A 202 4.78 7.26 28.27
N ILE A 203 4.70 6.83 29.53
CA ILE A 203 4.71 5.41 29.90
C ILE A 203 3.25 4.90 29.97
N PRO A 204 2.93 3.74 29.37
CA PRO A 204 1.61 3.15 29.51
C PRO A 204 1.24 2.92 30.98
N THR A 205 -0.03 3.17 31.29
CA THR A 205 -0.56 2.99 32.66
C THR A 205 -0.83 1.53 33.01
N GLY A 206 -0.81 0.62 32.01
CA GLY A 206 -1.31 -0.74 32.09
C GLY A 206 -2.78 -0.88 31.67
N GLU A 207 -3.53 0.22 31.54
CA GLU A 207 -4.90 0.22 31.01
C GLU A 207 -4.91 -0.10 29.50
N ILE A 208 -5.90 -0.87 29.07
CA ILE A 208 -6.30 -0.99 27.66
C ILE A 208 -7.68 -0.32 27.53
N ARG A 209 -7.73 0.82 26.83
CA ARG A 209 -8.93 1.67 26.77
C ARG A 209 -9.56 1.60 25.39
N ASN A 210 -10.89 1.48 25.36
CA ASN A 210 -11.64 1.51 24.11
C ASN A 210 -11.56 2.90 23.44
N VAL A 211 -11.37 2.93 22.12
CA VAL A 211 -11.24 4.19 21.37
C VAL A 211 -12.59 4.85 21.06
N LYS A 212 -13.70 4.10 21.07
CA LYS A 212 -15.00 4.55 20.58
C LYS A 212 -15.47 5.83 21.27
N GLY A 213 -15.78 6.84 20.47
CA GLY A 213 -16.27 8.14 20.96
C GLY A 213 -15.17 9.03 21.55
N THR A 214 -13.90 8.68 21.37
CA THR A 214 -12.74 9.51 21.77
C THR A 214 -12.01 10.04 20.53
N ALA A 215 -11.07 10.96 20.71
CA ALA A 215 -10.21 11.45 19.63
C ALA A 215 -9.26 10.38 19.03
N PHE A 216 -9.25 9.17 19.59
CA PHE A 216 -8.42 8.04 19.18
C PHE A 216 -9.17 7.04 18.28
N ASP A 217 -10.46 7.27 18.01
CA ASP A 217 -11.28 6.41 17.16
C ASP A 217 -10.99 6.65 15.67
N PHE A 218 -10.06 5.86 15.14
CA PHE A 218 -9.74 5.82 13.71
C PHE A 218 -10.35 4.59 13.01
N ASN A 219 -11.40 3.95 13.58
CA ASN A 219 -12.14 2.90 12.85
C ASN A 219 -12.98 3.49 11.71
N ILE A 220 -13.27 4.78 11.79
CA ILE A 220 -13.81 5.60 10.70
C ILE A 220 -12.67 6.48 10.17
N PRO A 221 -12.53 6.65 8.85
CA PRO A 221 -11.51 7.54 8.30
C PRO A 221 -11.65 8.97 8.82
N HIS A 222 -10.57 9.51 9.41
CA HIS A 222 -10.49 10.89 9.90
C HIS A 222 -9.21 11.56 9.40
N LYS A 223 -9.24 12.88 9.22
CA LYS A 223 -7.99 13.61 8.99
C LYS A 223 -7.17 13.60 10.28
N ILE A 224 -5.85 13.41 10.18
CA ILE A 224 -4.98 13.42 11.37
C ILE A 224 -5.17 14.71 12.18
N GLY A 225 -5.36 15.85 11.50
CA GLY A 225 -5.55 17.14 12.16
C GLY A 225 -6.94 17.40 12.76
N GLU A 226 -7.93 16.54 12.50
CA GLU A 226 -9.33 16.83 12.83
C GLU A 226 -9.58 16.92 14.34
N LEU A 227 -9.04 15.95 15.10
CA LEU A 227 -9.32 15.80 16.54
C LEU A 227 -8.06 15.96 17.41
N ILE A 228 -6.88 16.11 16.81
CA ILE A 228 -5.57 16.10 17.49
C ILE A 228 -5.37 17.22 18.54
N ASN A 229 -6.19 18.28 18.50
CA ASN A 229 -6.13 19.41 19.43
C ASN A 229 -7.34 19.47 20.37
N GLN A 230 -8.15 18.41 20.46
CA GLN A 230 -9.25 18.36 21.42
C GLN A 230 -8.73 18.42 22.87
N THR A 231 -9.58 18.91 23.76
CA THR A 231 -9.28 18.90 25.20
C THR A 231 -9.44 17.48 25.72
N ASP A 232 -8.34 16.74 25.68
CA ASP A 232 -8.23 15.37 26.13
C ASP A 232 -6.87 15.18 26.84
N GLU A 233 -6.86 14.40 27.92
CA GLU A 233 -5.65 14.20 28.73
C GLU A 233 -4.52 13.52 27.94
N GLN A 234 -4.86 12.51 27.16
CA GLN A 234 -3.92 11.69 26.41
C GLN A 234 -3.33 12.50 25.24
N LEU A 235 -4.16 13.28 24.54
CA LEU A 235 -3.67 14.26 23.55
C LEU A 235 -2.74 15.31 24.16
N ARG A 236 -3.03 15.76 25.39
CA ARG A 236 -2.15 16.72 26.10
C ARG A 236 -0.80 16.08 26.46
N PHE A 237 -0.77 14.84 26.93
CA PHE A 237 0.48 14.14 27.21
C PHE A 237 1.29 13.92 25.94
N GLY A 238 0.68 13.42 24.86
CA GLY A 238 1.34 13.18 23.57
C GLY A 238 1.65 14.44 22.75
N LYS A 239 1.13 15.62 23.14
CA LYS A 239 1.09 16.86 22.33
C LYS A 239 0.42 16.66 20.95
N GLY A 240 -0.56 15.77 20.93
CA GLY A 240 -1.12 15.12 19.75
C GLY A 240 -1.09 13.60 19.95
N TYR A 241 -1.00 12.85 18.86
CA TYR A 241 -0.88 11.40 18.93
C TYR A 241 0.58 10.98 19.09
N ASP A 242 0.89 10.30 20.19
CA ASP A 242 2.10 9.52 20.42
C ASP A 242 1.75 8.28 21.27
N HIS A 243 0.88 7.43 20.73
CA HIS A 243 0.27 6.32 21.48
C HIS A 243 0.35 5.01 20.70
N ASN A 244 0.24 3.91 21.43
CA ASN A 244 0.14 2.57 20.87
C ASN A 244 -1.34 2.14 20.77
N TRP A 245 -1.78 1.85 19.56
CA TRP A 245 -3.07 1.20 19.30
C TRP A 245 -2.90 -0.31 19.43
N VAL A 246 -3.87 -0.95 20.07
CA VAL A 246 -4.00 -2.39 20.23
C VAL A 246 -4.72 -2.93 18.99
N LEU A 247 -4.00 -3.60 18.09
CA LEU A 247 -4.55 -3.96 16.79
C LEU A 247 -5.58 -5.10 16.91
N ASN A 248 -6.66 -5.01 16.13
CA ASN A 248 -7.68 -6.06 16.04
C ASN A 248 -7.12 -7.28 15.28
N LYS A 249 -6.42 -8.17 15.98
CA LYS A 249 -5.70 -9.31 15.39
C LYS A 249 -5.82 -10.57 16.24
N LYS A 250 -5.62 -11.72 15.60
CA LYS A 250 -5.51 -13.02 16.28
C LYS A 250 -4.08 -13.55 16.21
N GLY A 251 -3.42 -13.62 17.36
CA GLY A 251 -2.03 -14.09 17.45
C GLY A 251 -1.10 -13.30 16.53
N ASN A 252 -0.18 -14.00 15.87
CA ASN A 252 0.85 -13.39 15.02
C ASN A 252 0.47 -13.36 13.53
N GLU A 253 -0.83 -13.31 13.21
CA GLU A 253 -1.28 -13.25 11.82
C GLU A 253 -0.85 -11.94 11.14
N LEU A 254 -0.42 -12.03 9.89
CA LEU A 254 -0.18 -10.84 9.07
C LEU A 254 -1.53 -10.22 8.69
N SER A 255 -1.82 -9.04 9.21
CA SER A 255 -3.06 -8.33 8.92
C SER A 255 -2.86 -6.82 8.85
N LEU A 256 -3.82 -6.14 8.21
CA LEU A 256 -3.83 -4.69 8.05
C LEU A 256 -3.92 -4.01 9.42
N ALA A 257 -2.96 -3.13 9.69
CA ALA A 257 -2.89 -2.32 10.91
C ALA A 257 -3.46 -0.92 10.68
N THR A 258 -3.11 -0.29 9.56
CA THR A 258 -3.56 1.06 9.23
C THR A 258 -3.53 1.32 7.73
N LYS A 259 -4.36 2.26 7.28
CA LYS A 259 -4.29 2.88 5.96
C LYS A 259 -4.25 4.39 6.13
N VAL A 260 -3.35 5.05 5.41
CA VAL A 260 -3.26 6.51 5.34
C VAL A 260 -3.26 6.96 3.88
N THR A 261 -3.92 8.08 3.62
CA THR A 261 -4.04 8.66 2.28
C THR A 261 -3.73 10.15 2.31
N GLU A 262 -2.97 10.65 1.34
CA GLU A 262 -2.78 12.09 1.13
C GLU A 262 -3.63 12.57 -0.06
N PRO A 263 -4.62 13.44 0.18
CA PRO A 263 -5.68 13.71 -0.79
C PRO A 263 -5.22 14.50 -2.02
N LEU A 264 -4.12 15.25 -1.97
CA LEU A 264 -3.65 16.11 -3.07
C LEU A 264 -2.75 15.37 -4.07
N SER A 265 -1.88 14.48 -3.61
CA SER A 265 -1.10 13.57 -4.45
C SER A 265 -1.90 12.32 -4.81
N GLY A 266 -2.87 11.94 -3.98
CA GLY A 266 -3.56 10.66 -4.08
C GLY A 266 -2.72 9.47 -3.62
N ARG A 267 -1.52 9.70 -3.05
CA ARG A 267 -0.69 8.60 -2.55
C ARG A 267 -1.36 7.96 -1.34
N THR A 268 -1.37 6.62 -1.32
CA THR A 268 -1.83 5.83 -0.18
C THR A 268 -0.68 5.00 0.38
N MET A 269 -0.73 4.73 1.68
CA MET A 269 0.10 3.72 2.33
C MET A 269 -0.76 2.85 3.24
N GLU A 270 -0.69 1.54 3.04
CA GLU A 270 -1.19 0.53 3.97
C GLU A 270 -0.02 -0.04 4.77
N VAL A 271 -0.23 -0.25 6.07
CA VAL A 271 0.72 -0.96 6.93
C VAL A 271 0.11 -2.30 7.32
N TRP A 272 0.80 -3.39 6.97
CA TRP A 272 0.46 -4.74 7.41
C TRP A 272 1.55 -5.23 8.35
N THR A 273 1.19 -5.95 9.41
CA THR A 273 2.20 -6.44 10.36
C THR A 273 1.79 -7.75 11.00
N THR A 274 2.72 -8.47 11.62
CA THR A 274 2.47 -9.58 12.55
C THR A 274 2.40 -9.12 14.02
N GLU A 275 2.79 -7.88 14.31
CA GLU A 275 2.84 -7.35 15.67
C GLU A 275 1.46 -7.07 16.24
N PRO A 276 1.30 -7.13 17.58
CA PRO A 276 0.02 -6.87 18.24
C PRO A 276 -0.31 -5.38 18.35
N GLY A 277 0.69 -4.50 18.27
CA GLY A 277 0.55 -3.06 18.47
C GLY A 277 1.05 -2.23 17.29
N LEU A 278 0.56 -1.00 17.24
CA LEU A 278 1.03 0.04 16.32
C LEU A 278 1.19 1.35 17.07
N GLN A 279 2.44 1.81 17.23
CA GLN A 279 2.68 3.19 17.66
C GLN A 279 2.36 4.12 16.51
N PHE A 280 1.48 5.09 16.75
CA PHE A 280 1.25 6.21 15.87
C PHE A 280 1.75 7.50 16.54
N TYR A 281 2.82 8.04 15.96
CA TYR A 281 3.39 9.33 16.35
C TYR A 281 3.15 10.34 15.24
N SER A 282 2.63 11.51 15.60
CA SER A 282 2.15 12.55 14.65
C SER A 282 3.12 13.73 14.47
N GLY A 283 4.41 13.53 14.77
CA GLY A 283 5.43 14.56 14.50
C GLY A 283 5.46 15.71 15.51
N ASN A 284 5.01 15.46 16.74
CA ASN A 284 4.77 16.50 17.75
C ASN A 284 6.02 17.18 18.33
N PHE A 285 7.21 16.59 18.14
CA PHE A 285 8.49 17.11 18.62
C PHE A 285 9.36 17.68 17.50
N LEU A 286 8.90 17.67 16.25
CA LEU A 286 9.55 18.39 15.16
C LEU A 286 9.33 19.89 15.39
N ASP A 287 10.39 20.70 15.24
CA ASP A 287 10.37 22.13 15.56
C ASP A 287 11.08 23.00 14.51
N GLY A 288 11.48 22.40 13.38
CA GLY A 288 12.19 23.08 12.31
C GLY A 288 13.70 23.18 12.48
N LYS A 289 14.28 22.73 13.59
CA LYS A 289 15.75 22.71 13.78
C LYS A 289 16.45 21.69 12.89
N ASP A 290 15.79 20.56 12.64
CA ASP A 290 16.27 19.57 11.69
C ASP A 290 16.07 20.06 10.25
N VAL A 291 17.15 20.55 9.66
CA VAL A 291 17.20 20.92 8.23
C VAL A 291 17.57 19.68 7.43
N GLY A 292 16.55 19.10 6.81
CA GLY A 292 16.64 17.83 6.10
C GLY A 292 16.97 17.96 4.62
N LYS A 293 16.46 16.99 3.84
CA LYS A 293 16.72 16.84 2.41
C LYS A 293 16.33 18.10 1.63
N GLY A 294 17.17 18.48 0.69
CA GLY A 294 16.94 19.66 -0.15
C GLY A 294 16.89 20.96 0.67
N ASN A 295 17.57 21.02 1.81
CA ASN A 295 17.62 22.16 2.72
C ASN A 295 16.24 22.59 3.26
N LYS A 296 15.31 21.64 3.44
CA LYS A 296 13.98 21.89 3.97
C LYS A 296 13.94 21.66 5.50
N PRO A 297 13.50 22.64 6.30
CA PRO A 297 13.31 22.43 7.73
C PRO A 297 12.09 21.55 8.00
N TYR A 298 12.22 20.56 8.87
CA TYR A 298 11.12 19.70 9.29
C TYR A 298 10.37 20.32 10.46
N GLN A 299 9.27 21.00 10.13
CA GLN A 299 8.43 21.75 11.05
C GLN A 299 7.54 20.85 11.91
N PHE A 300 6.90 21.45 12.92
CA PHE A 300 5.89 20.81 13.75
C PHE A 300 4.83 20.09 12.91
N ARG A 301 4.64 18.78 13.19
CA ARG A 301 3.71 17.88 12.48
C ARG A 301 3.95 17.80 10.96
N SER A 302 5.20 17.89 10.52
CA SER A 302 5.58 17.68 9.11
C SER A 302 5.73 16.22 8.69
N ALA A 303 5.63 15.28 9.61
CA ALA A 303 5.65 13.84 9.33
C ALA A 303 4.96 13.03 10.43
N PHE A 304 4.63 11.77 10.12
CA PHE A 304 4.14 10.79 11.07
C PHE A 304 4.95 9.50 11.04
N CYS A 305 4.87 8.68 12.09
CA CYS A 305 5.48 7.36 12.17
C CYS A 305 4.42 6.29 12.42
N PHE A 306 4.65 5.12 11.85
CA PHE A 306 3.89 3.89 12.14
C PHE A 306 4.88 2.80 12.54
N GLU A 307 5.05 2.61 13.84
CA GLU A 307 5.99 1.62 14.37
C GLU A 307 5.18 0.40 14.80
N ALA A 308 5.19 -0.64 13.98
CA ALA A 308 4.59 -1.91 14.36
C ALA A 308 5.51 -2.61 15.38
N GLN A 309 4.96 -2.96 16.54
CA GLN A 309 5.71 -3.46 17.70
C GLN A 309 4.79 -4.10 18.75
N HIS A 310 5.38 -4.71 19.78
CA HIS A 310 4.68 -4.99 21.04
C HIS A 310 4.43 -3.68 21.83
N PHE A 311 3.51 -3.74 22.79
CA PHE A 311 3.11 -2.55 23.55
C PHE A 311 4.31 -2.01 24.34
N PRO A 312 4.48 -0.68 24.45
CA PRO A 312 5.57 -0.11 25.24
C PRO A 312 5.52 -0.60 26.69
N ASP A 313 6.68 -0.70 27.32
CA ASP A 313 6.85 -1.15 28.71
C ASP A 313 6.28 -2.55 29.04
N SER A 314 6.00 -3.40 28.05
CA SER A 314 5.50 -4.78 28.25
C SER A 314 6.27 -5.62 29.30
N PRO A 315 7.61 -5.53 29.45
CA PRO A 315 8.32 -6.23 30.52
C PRO A 315 7.83 -5.92 31.94
N ASN A 316 7.17 -4.77 32.15
CA ASN A 316 6.63 -4.32 33.42
C ASN A 316 5.10 -4.44 33.51
N HIS A 317 4.44 -4.91 32.46
CA HIS A 317 2.99 -5.11 32.38
C HIS A 317 2.67 -6.57 32.01
N PRO A 318 2.44 -7.47 33.00
CA PRO A 318 2.26 -8.89 32.73
C PRO A 318 1.02 -9.23 31.90
N ASP A 319 0.03 -8.32 31.84
CA ASP A 319 -1.18 -8.48 31.03
C ASP A 319 -0.98 -8.04 29.56
N PHE A 320 0.16 -7.42 29.23
CA PHE A 320 0.49 -7.07 27.85
C PHE A 320 1.13 -8.26 27.10
N PRO A 321 1.11 -8.26 25.75
CA PRO A 321 1.83 -9.23 24.96
C PRO A 321 3.31 -9.30 25.37
N SER A 322 3.78 -10.50 25.70
CA SER A 322 5.14 -10.70 26.22
C SER A 322 6.21 -10.37 25.17
N THR A 323 7.21 -9.61 25.59
CA THR A 323 8.44 -9.32 24.82
C THR A 323 9.62 -10.19 25.24
N ILE A 324 9.40 -11.21 26.07
CA ILE A 324 10.46 -12.11 26.54
C ILE A 324 10.81 -13.09 25.41
N LEU A 325 12.09 -13.13 25.03
CA LEU A 325 12.65 -14.15 24.15
C LEU A 325 13.43 -15.15 24.99
N LYS A 326 12.97 -16.40 25.03
CA LYS A 326 13.68 -17.46 25.78
C LYS A 326 14.91 -17.94 25.02
N GLN A 327 15.86 -18.49 25.77
CA GLN A 327 17.04 -19.13 25.19
C GLN A 327 16.62 -20.24 24.21
N GLY A 328 17.16 -20.19 22.98
CA GLY A 328 16.88 -21.17 21.93
C GLY A 328 15.61 -20.92 21.10
N GLU A 329 14.73 -19.99 21.51
CA GLU A 329 13.61 -19.55 20.69
C GLU A 329 14.08 -18.65 19.54
N THR A 330 13.25 -18.55 18.50
CA THR A 330 13.49 -17.66 17.36
C THR A 330 12.44 -16.58 17.34
N TYR A 331 12.86 -15.34 17.56
CA TYR A 331 12.03 -14.16 17.32
C TYR A 331 11.78 -14.01 15.82
N LYS A 332 10.53 -13.77 15.43
CA LYS A 332 10.15 -13.45 14.04
C LYS A 332 9.07 -12.39 14.04
N GLN A 333 9.24 -11.40 13.17
CA GLN A 333 8.28 -10.33 12.93
C GLN A 333 8.33 -9.93 11.46
N ARG A 334 7.18 -9.51 10.91
CA ARG A 334 7.09 -8.91 9.58
C ARG A 334 6.28 -7.63 9.63
N THR A 335 6.76 -6.60 8.94
CA THR A 335 6.01 -5.36 8.66
C THR A 335 6.08 -5.06 7.16
N ILE A 336 4.98 -4.63 6.57
CA ILE A 336 4.87 -4.30 5.15
C ILE A 336 4.30 -2.89 5.04
N TYR A 337 5.03 -2.00 4.36
CA TYR A 337 4.51 -0.72 3.88
C TYR A 337 4.14 -0.88 2.42
N LYS A 338 2.85 -0.88 2.11
CA LYS A 338 2.35 -1.06 0.74
C LYS A 338 1.83 0.26 0.20
N PHE A 339 2.37 0.69 -0.93
CA PHE A 339 2.04 1.97 -1.54
C PHE A 339 1.07 1.81 -2.72
N GLY A 340 0.17 2.76 -2.83
CA GLY A 340 -0.84 2.80 -3.88
C GLY A 340 -1.24 4.22 -4.24
N ILE A 341 -2.25 4.31 -5.10
CA ILE A 341 -2.84 5.57 -5.53
C ILE A 341 -4.35 5.45 -5.36
N GLU A 342 -4.94 6.46 -4.73
CA GLU A 342 -6.38 6.68 -4.62
C GLU A 342 -6.72 8.03 -5.24
N ILE A 343 -7.64 8.01 -6.19
CA ILE A 343 -8.06 9.21 -6.93
C ILE A 343 -9.39 9.67 -6.31
N PHE A 344 -9.31 10.72 -5.48
CA PHE A 344 -10.52 11.38 -4.99
C PHE A 344 -11.16 12.23 -6.09
N TYR A 345 -12.44 11.99 -6.32
CA TYR A 345 -13.27 12.83 -7.20
C TYR A 345 -13.96 13.91 -6.38
N ASP A 346 -13.43 15.13 -6.40
CA ASP A 346 -14.12 16.30 -5.87
C ASP A 346 -15.16 16.78 -6.90
N SER A 347 -16.40 16.32 -6.73
CA SER A 347 -17.52 16.68 -7.61
C SER A 347 -17.83 18.19 -7.64
N ILE A 348 -17.47 18.94 -6.59
CA ILE A 348 -17.69 20.39 -6.49
C ILE A 348 -16.62 21.12 -7.31
N LYS A 349 -15.36 20.70 -7.20
CA LYS A 349 -14.25 21.25 -7.99
C LYS A 349 -14.37 20.90 -9.48
N ILE A 350 -14.88 19.71 -9.80
CA ILE A 350 -15.23 19.36 -11.19
C ILE A 350 -16.37 20.26 -11.71
N LYS A 351 -17.40 20.54 -10.90
CA LYS A 351 -18.48 21.47 -11.27
C LYS A 351 -17.97 22.91 -11.48
N SER A 352 -17.03 23.38 -10.66
CA SER A 352 -16.49 24.74 -10.79
C SER A 352 -15.50 24.89 -11.95
N LEU A 353 -14.77 23.84 -12.30
CA LEU A 353 -13.86 23.82 -13.47
C LEU A 353 -14.58 23.54 -14.80
N ALA A 354 -15.80 22.99 -14.76
CA ALA A 354 -16.62 22.69 -15.94
C ALA A 354 -17.28 23.93 -16.59
N HIS A 355 -16.73 25.14 -16.42
CA HIS A 355 -17.28 26.34 -17.06
C HIS A 355 -17.30 26.29 -18.61
N SER A 356 -16.51 25.40 -19.22
CA SER A 356 -16.43 25.23 -20.67
C SER A 356 -16.93 23.87 -21.19
N HIS A 357 -17.37 22.96 -20.32
CA HIS A 357 -17.74 21.59 -20.72
C HIS A 357 -19.19 21.33 -20.30
N GLN A 358 -20.03 20.88 -21.25
CA GLN A 358 -21.49 20.71 -21.04
C GLN A 358 -21.86 19.87 -19.82
N THR A 359 -21.00 18.93 -19.40
CA THR A 359 -21.15 18.16 -18.16
C THR A 359 -19.77 17.76 -17.59
N SER A 360 -19.76 17.38 -16.30
CA SER A 360 -18.60 16.78 -15.62
C SER A 360 -18.04 15.54 -16.35
N PHE A 361 -18.89 14.81 -17.07
CA PHE A 361 -18.49 13.65 -17.87
C PHE A 361 -17.57 14.06 -19.04
N TYR A 362 -17.89 15.13 -19.76
CA TYR A 362 -17.07 15.58 -20.90
C TYR A 362 -15.72 16.15 -20.46
N PHE A 363 -15.66 16.82 -19.31
CA PHE A 363 -14.39 17.26 -18.73
C PHE A 363 -13.50 16.07 -18.36
N VAL A 364 -14.04 15.08 -17.65
CA VAL A 364 -13.30 13.87 -17.27
C VAL A 364 -12.88 13.09 -18.50
N LYS A 365 -13.74 12.98 -19.52
CA LYS A 365 -13.40 12.37 -20.81
C LYS A 365 -12.21 13.06 -21.46
N GLY A 366 -12.23 14.38 -21.62
CA GLY A 366 -11.13 15.13 -22.24
C GLY A 366 -9.82 15.07 -21.44
N PHE A 367 -9.92 15.06 -20.11
CA PHE A 367 -8.75 14.87 -19.24
C PHE A 367 -8.14 13.48 -19.38
N LEU A 368 -8.98 12.44 -19.43
CA LEU A 368 -8.54 11.06 -19.64
C LEU A 368 -7.97 10.85 -21.05
N GLU A 369 -8.58 11.43 -22.08
CA GLU A 369 -8.07 11.40 -23.45
C GLU A 369 -6.66 12.01 -23.52
N LYS A 370 -6.43 13.13 -22.84
CA LYS A 370 -5.11 13.77 -22.78
C LYS A 370 -4.05 12.93 -22.03
N ILE A 371 -4.42 12.32 -20.91
CA ILE A 371 -3.53 11.37 -20.20
C ILE A 371 -3.23 10.15 -21.07
N LEU A 372 -4.21 9.65 -21.81
CA LEU A 372 -4.04 8.51 -22.70
C LEU A 372 -3.10 8.85 -23.86
N GLU A 373 -3.25 10.03 -24.48
CA GLU A 373 -2.34 10.54 -25.51
C GLU A 373 -0.90 10.70 -25.00
N GLU A 374 -0.71 11.16 -23.76
CA GLU A 374 0.60 11.29 -23.13
C GLU A 374 1.19 9.93 -22.68
N SER A 375 0.35 8.93 -22.39
CA SER A 375 0.78 7.59 -21.94
C SER A 375 1.19 6.64 -23.07
N ILE A 376 0.80 6.91 -24.32
CA ILE A 376 1.11 6.05 -25.48
C ILE A 376 2.61 6.06 -25.83
N SER A 377 3.41 7.00 -25.30
CA SER A 377 4.85 7.06 -25.59
C SER A 377 5.76 6.22 -24.69
N VAL A 378 5.25 5.47 -23.70
CA VAL A 378 6.09 4.63 -22.83
C VAL A 378 5.46 3.28 -22.54
N GLY A 379 6.03 2.23 -23.13
CA GLY A 379 5.88 0.85 -22.66
C GLY A 379 5.36 -0.11 -23.73
N SER A 380 6.29 -0.83 -24.37
CA SER A 380 5.98 -1.95 -25.24
C SER A 380 5.25 -3.05 -24.46
N GLU A 381 4.05 -3.40 -24.92
CA GLU A 381 3.25 -4.50 -24.39
C GLU A 381 4.02 -5.82 -24.53
N LYS A 382 4.32 -6.47 -23.40
CA LYS A 382 4.63 -7.90 -23.39
C LYS A 382 3.38 -8.63 -23.88
N SER A 383 3.49 -9.25 -25.04
CA SER A 383 2.50 -10.10 -25.71
C SER A 383 1.76 -11.02 -24.72
N ARG A 384 0.54 -10.64 -24.35
CA ARG A 384 -0.48 -11.57 -23.89
C ARG A 384 -1.09 -12.20 -25.15
N SER A 385 -1.18 -13.52 -25.19
CA SER A 385 -1.81 -14.26 -26.30
C SER A 385 -3.23 -13.74 -26.55
N VAL A 386 -3.57 -13.47 -27.81
CA VAL A 386 -4.91 -13.04 -28.23
C VAL A 386 -5.90 -14.19 -28.04
N LEU A 387 -7.01 -13.94 -27.34
CA LEU A 387 -8.11 -14.89 -27.18
C LEU A 387 -9.01 -14.87 -28.43
N GLU A 388 -9.06 -15.97 -29.16
CA GLU A 388 -9.91 -16.09 -30.34
C GLU A 388 -11.29 -16.65 -29.97
N LEU A 389 -12.36 -15.95 -30.37
CA LEU A 389 -13.73 -16.29 -30.02
C LEU A 389 -14.58 -16.60 -31.26
N PRO A 390 -15.16 -17.81 -31.34
CA PRO A 390 -16.09 -18.16 -32.40
C PRO A 390 -17.41 -17.43 -32.22
N VAL A 391 -17.94 -16.84 -33.30
CA VAL A 391 -19.25 -16.19 -33.33
C VAL A 391 -20.04 -16.65 -34.55
N LEU A 392 -21.25 -17.13 -34.30
CA LEU A 392 -22.27 -17.26 -35.33
C LEU A 392 -22.98 -15.91 -35.46
N TYR A 393 -22.84 -15.25 -36.62
CA TYR A 393 -23.40 -13.92 -36.89
C TYR A 393 -24.87 -14.01 -37.37
N ASP A 394 -25.73 -14.51 -36.49
CA ASP A 394 -27.17 -14.68 -36.69
C ASP A 394 -28.01 -13.77 -35.78
N GLY A 395 -27.41 -12.71 -35.21
CA GLY A 395 -28.08 -11.85 -34.24
C GLY A 395 -29.23 -11.05 -34.81
N ASP A 396 -30.29 -10.88 -34.00
CA ASP A 396 -31.55 -10.21 -34.36
C ASP A 396 -31.39 -8.78 -34.91
N ASP A 397 -30.33 -8.07 -34.53
CA ASP A 397 -30.08 -6.69 -34.95
C ASP A 397 -28.98 -6.58 -36.00
N LEU A 398 -28.43 -7.68 -36.53
CA LEU A 398 -27.37 -7.62 -37.53
C LEU A 398 -27.82 -6.87 -38.80
N ASP A 399 -29.05 -7.13 -39.27
CA ASP A 399 -29.63 -6.40 -40.40
C ASP A 399 -29.87 -4.93 -40.09
N PHE A 400 -30.27 -4.62 -38.85
CA PHE A 400 -30.45 -3.25 -38.41
C PHE A 400 -29.12 -2.47 -38.40
N VAL A 401 -28.04 -3.06 -37.87
CA VAL A 401 -26.70 -2.47 -37.89
C VAL A 401 -26.24 -2.24 -39.32
N ALA A 402 -26.43 -3.22 -40.20
CA ALA A 402 -26.08 -3.13 -41.61
C ALA A 402 -26.83 -1.99 -42.32
N GLN A 403 -28.17 -1.94 -42.17
CA GLN A 403 -29.01 -0.91 -42.78
C GLN A 403 -28.71 0.50 -42.25
N GLN A 404 -28.49 0.64 -40.94
CA GLN A 404 -28.22 1.93 -40.33
C GLN A 404 -26.95 2.60 -40.92
N HIS A 405 -25.97 1.78 -41.32
CA HIS A 405 -24.68 2.24 -41.84
C HIS A 405 -24.50 2.03 -43.34
N GLN A 406 -25.56 1.66 -44.06
CA GLN A 406 -25.54 1.42 -45.52
C GLN A 406 -24.52 0.34 -45.94
N LEU A 407 -24.45 -0.73 -45.16
CA LEU A 407 -23.57 -1.89 -45.36
C LEU A 407 -24.39 -3.15 -45.65
N PHE A 408 -23.74 -4.16 -46.24
CA PHE A 408 -24.23 -5.53 -46.26
C PHE A 408 -23.90 -6.27 -44.94
N ARG A 409 -24.62 -7.36 -44.64
CA ARG A 409 -24.36 -8.19 -43.44
C ARG A 409 -22.90 -8.63 -43.37
N ASP A 410 -22.36 -9.12 -44.48
CA ASP A 410 -20.99 -9.62 -44.56
C ASP A 410 -19.96 -8.51 -44.32
N GLU A 411 -20.26 -7.27 -44.70
CA GLU A 411 -19.40 -6.13 -44.40
C GLU A 411 -19.39 -5.85 -42.90
N VAL A 412 -20.54 -5.86 -42.21
CA VAL A 412 -20.58 -5.72 -40.75
C VAL A 412 -19.78 -6.83 -40.05
N ILE A 413 -19.88 -8.07 -40.53
CA ILE A 413 -19.14 -9.22 -40.00
C ILE A 413 -17.63 -9.03 -40.21
N VAL A 414 -17.19 -8.65 -41.42
CA VAL A 414 -15.78 -8.38 -41.73
C VAL A 414 -15.24 -7.25 -40.84
N LEU A 415 -16.00 -6.18 -40.68
CA LEU A 415 -15.61 -5.05 -39.83
C LEU A 415 -15.48 -5.46 -38.37
N HIS A 416 -16.43 -6.26 -37.86
CA HIS A 416 -16.37 -6.73 -36.49
C HIS A 416 -15.24 -7.75 -36.26
N THR A 417 -14.96 -8.66 -37.21
CA THR A 417 -13.91 -9.70 -37.08
C THR A 417 -12.50 -9.23 -37.43
N SER A 418 -12.36 -8.14 -38.19
CA SER A 418 -11.06 -7.61 -38.61
C SER A 418 -10.21 -7.01 -37.48
N LYS A 419 -10.84 -6.69 -36.34
CA LYS A 419 -10.18 -6.05 -35.20
C LYS A 419 -9.86 -7.02 -34.08
N THR A 420 -8.75 -6.73 -33.41
CA THR A 420 -8.48 -7.22 -32.05
C THR A 420 -8.98 -6.18 -31.06
N TYR A 421 -9.84 -6.59 -30.15
CA TYR A 421 -10.48 -5.76 -29.16
C TYR A 421 -9.78 -5.88 -27.82
N ARG A 422 -9.67 -4.76 -27.10
CA ARG A 422 -9.20 -4.78 -25.71
C ARG A 422 -10.38 -4.85 -24.76
N VAL A 423 -10.32 -5.74 -23.78
CA VAL A 423 -11.28 -5.79 -22.67
C VAL A 423 -10.99 -4.62 -21.74
N PHE A 424 -11.84 -3.59 -21.77
CA PHE A 424 -11.64 -2.40 -20.92
C PHE A 424 -12.08 -2.66 -19.49
N MET A 425 -13.22 -3.32 -19.31
CA MET A 425 -13.76 -3.68 -18.00
C MET A 425 -14.62 -4.93 -18.09
N ILE A 426 -14.81 -5.58 -16.93
CA ILE A 426 -15.75 -6.66 -16.73
C ILE A 426 -16.66 -6.23 -15.57
N GLY A 427 -17.97 -6.21 -15.76
CA GLY A 427 -18.90 -5.69 -14.76
C GLY A 427 -20.33 -5.57 -15.27
N PHE A 428 -21.23 -4.93 -14.51
CA PHE A 428 -22.70 -4.94 -14.70
C PHE A 428 -23.34 -6.32 -14.42
N LEU A 429 -22.86 -7.37 -15.06
CA LEU A 429 -23.15 -8.77 -14.72
C LEU A 429 -21.83 -9.53 -14.55
N PRO A 430 -21.79 -10.59 -13.72
CA PRO A 430 -20.61 -11.43 -13.60
C PRO A 430 -20.14 -11.94 -14.98
N GLY A 431 -18.96 -11.50 -15.40
CA GLY A 431 -18.34 -11.89 -16.67
C GLY A 431 -18.77 -11.09 -17.91
N PHE A 432 -19.61 -10.06 -17.79
CA PHE A 432 -19.99 -9.24 -18.95
C PHE A 432 -18.82 -8.35 -19.34
N SER A 433 -18.33 -8.52 -20.56
CA SER A 433 -17.16 -7.81 -21.08
C SER A 433 -17.56 -6.57 -21.87
N TYR A 434 -16.93 -5.44 -21.54
CA TYR A 434 -16.99 -4.22 -22.34
C TYR A 434 -15.69 -4.11 -23.11
N MET A 435 -15.77 -4.29 -24.43
CA MET A 435 -14.63 -4.34 -25.32
C MET A 435 -14.72 -3.21 -26.35
N GLY A 436 -13.58 -2.64 -26.73
CA GLY A 436 -13.58 -1.61 -27.75
C GLY A 436 -12.20 -1.29 -28.33
N THR A 437 -12.16 -0.38 -29.31
CA THR A 437 -13.31 0.26 -29.99
C THR A 437 -13.67 -0.45 -31.31
N VAL A 438 -14.97 -0.62 -31.61
CA VAL A 438 -15.45 -1.16 -32.91
C VAL A 438 -15.02 -0.28 -34.09
N ASP A 439 -15.13 -0.79 -35.33
CA ASP A 439 -14.94 0.05 -36.52
C ASP A 439 -15.97 1.19 -36.56
N GLU A 440 -15.53 2.40 -36.90
CA GLU A 440 -16.39 3.59 -36.89
C GLU A 440 -17.63 3.42 -37.78
N ARG A 441 -17.50 2.62 -38.84
CA ARG A 441 -18.57 2.29 -39.80
C ARG A 441 -19.67 1.38 -39.22
N ILE A 442 -19.50 0.84 -38.01
CA ILE A 442 -20.51 -0.01 -37.34
C ILE A 442 -20.90 0.52 -35.94
N VAL A 443 -20.47 1.73 -35.58
CA VAL A 443 -20.80 2.38 -34.30
C VAL A 443 -22.30 2.61 -34.21
N THR A 444 -22.98 1.83 -33.37
CA THR A 444 -24.46 1.79 -33.36
C THR A 444 -24.98 2.03 -31.96
N PRO A 445 -25.85 3.04 -31.72
CA PRO A 445 -26.34 3.31 -30.38
C PRO A 445 -27.15 2.14 -29.82
N ARG A 446 -27.30 2.13 -28.49
CA ARG A 446 -28.19 1.20 -27.80
C ARG A 446 -29.62 1.37 -28.31
N LYS A 447 -30.41 0.31 -28.20
CA LYS A 447 -31.86 0.37 -28.41
C LYS A 447 -32.49 1.35 -27.42
N ASN A 448 -33.39 2.19 -27.93
CA ASN A 448 -34.17 3.12 -27.10
C ASN A 448 -35.02 2.37 -26.06
N SER A 449 -35.50 1.17 -26.40
CA SER A 449 -36.21 0.28 -25.50
C SER A 449 -35.40 -1.03 -25.35
N PRO A 450 -34.78 -1.27 -24.18
CA PRO A 450 -34.06 -2.51 -23.92
C PRO A 450 -34.96 -3.74 -23.99
N ARG A 451 -34.40 -4.87 -24.42
CA ARG A 451 -35.05 -6.19 -24.30
C ARG A 451 -35.15 -6.56 -22.83
N THR A 452 -36.25 -7.18 -22.45
CA THR A 452 -36.43 -7.78 -21.11
C THR A 452 -35.57 -9.02 -20.92
N ASN A 453 -35.18 -9.69 -22.00
CA ASN A 453 -34.30 -10.85 -21.97
C ASN A 453 -33.41 -10.92 -23.22
N VAL A 454 -32.10 -11.02 -23.00
CA VAL A 454 -31.05 -11.31 -23.98
C VAL A 454 -30.40 -12.63 -23.57
N PRO A 455 -30.34 -13.65 -24.45
CA PRO A 455 -29.72 -14.92 -24.13
C PRO A 455 -28.24 -14.82 -23.72
N ALA A 456 -27.78 -15.78 -22.92
CA ALA A 456 -26.36 -15.96 -22.66
C ALA A 456 -25.61 -16.28 -23.97
N GLY A 457 -24.38 -15.81 -24.10
CA GLY A 457 -23.56 -15.95 -25.30
C GLY A 457 -23.86 -14.93 -26.40
N SER A 458 -24.91 -14.10 -26.27
CA SER A 458 -25.20 -13.05 -27.26
C SER A 458 -24.06 -12.03 -27.35
N VAL A 459 -23.59 -11.76 -28.57
CA VAL A 459 -22.60 -10.74 -28.90
C VAL A 459 -23.34 -9.53 -29.45
N GLY A 460 -23.04 -8.34 -28.94
CA GLY A 460 -23.71 -7.13 -29.38
C GLY A 460 -22.82 -5.90 -29.46
N ILE A 461 -23.32 -4.86 -30.13
CA ILE A 461 -22.72 -3.53 -30.24
C ILE A 461 -23.57 -2.51 -29.47
N ALA A 462 -22.89 -1.59 -28.77
CA ALA A 462 -23.49 -0.44 -28.12
C ALA A 462 -22.54 0.76 -28.17
N GLY A 463 -22.89 1.76 -28.97
CA GLY A 463 -21.99 2.86 -29.30
C GLY A 463 -20.71 2.34 -29.94
N MET A 464 -19.57 2.71 -29.35
CA MET A 464 -18.24 2.31 -29.83
C MET A 464 -17.75 0.98 -29.26
N GLN A 465 -18.61 0.23 -28.55
CA GLN A 465 -18.22 -0.96 -27.82
C GLN A 465 -18.89 -2.21 -28.39
N THR A 466 -18.20 -3.34 -28.25
CA THR A 466 -18.74 -4.69 -28.42
C THR A 466 -18.67 -5.45 -27.09
N GLY A 467 -19.54 -6.42 -26.88
CA GLY A 467 -19.70 -7.10 -25.60
C GLY A 467 -20.42 -8.43 -25.73
N ILE A 468 -20.23 -9.31 -24.74
CA ILE A 468 -20.87 -10.63 -24.69
C ILE A 468 -21.68 -10.75 -23.41
N TYR A 469 -22.95 -11.13 -23.55
CA TYR A 469 -23.82 -11.42 -22.42
C TYR A 469 -23.40 -12.75 -21.79
N PRO A 470 -22.92 -12.78 -20.53
CA PRO A 470 -22.44 -14.01 -19.91
C PRO A 470 -23.59 -14.88 -19.39
N GLN A 471 -24.76 -14.28 -19.18
CA GLN A 471 -25.96 -14.91 -18.68
C GLN A 471 -27.20 -14.21 -19.23
N ALA A 472 -28.33 -14.91 -19.23
CA ALA A 472 -29.61 -14.37 -19.68
C ALA A 472 -30.00 -13.15 -18.82
N SER A 473 -30.25 -12.00 -19.46
CA SER A 473 -30.50 -10.74 -18.74
C SER A 473 -31.13 -9.66 -19.62
N PRO A 474 -31.77 -8.62 -19.04
CA PRO A 474 -32.24 -7.47 -19.81
C PRO A 474 -31.08 -6.73 -20.47
N GLY A 475 -31.27 -6.28 -21.71
CA GLY A 475 -30.17 -5.72 -22.51
C GLY A 475 -30.64 -4.82 -23.64
N GLY A 476 -29.96 -3.68 -23.79
CA GLY A 476 -30.24 -2.70 -24.85
C GLY A 476 -29.20 -2.68 -25.96
N TRP A 477 -28.33 -3.70 -26.05
CA TRP A 477 -27.30 -3.77 -27.08
C TRP A 477 -27.89 -4.31 -28.39
N GLN A 478 -27.34 -3.89 -29.51
CA GLN A 478 -27.70 -4.40 -30.83
C GLN A 478 -27.03 -5.75 -31.02
N LEU A 479 -27.79 -6.83 -31.00
CA LEU A 479 -27.27 -8.20 -31.05
C LEU A 479 -26.89 -8.54 -32.49
N ILE A 480 -25.61 -8.81 -32.73
CA ILE A 480 -25.05 -9.08 -34.06
C ILE A 480 -24.69 -10.56 -34.26
N GLY A 481 -24.63 -11.32 -33.18
CA GLY A 481 -24.35 -12.75 -33.23
C GLY A 481 -24.36 -13.39 -31.85
N ARG A 482 -23.86 -14.61 -31.76
CA ARG A 482 -23.71 -15.36 -30.51
C ARG A 482 -22.50 -16.28 -30.55
N THR A 483 -21.89 -16.48 -29.40
CA THR A 483 -20.79 -17.43 -29.20
C THR A 483 -21.29 -18.67 -28.45
N PRO A 484 -20.80 -19.89 -28.79
CA PRO A 484 -21.11 -21.09 -28.02
C PRO A 484 -20.32 -21.16 -26.70
N LEU A 485 -19.32 -20.29 -26.51
CA LEU A 485 -18.47 -20.33 -25.34
C LEU A 485 -19.19 -19.81 -24.08
N LYS A 486 -19.05 -20.56 -22.99
CA LYS A 486 -19.51 -20.15 -21.67
C LYS A 486 -18.58 -19.10 -21.07
N ILE A 487 -19.02 -17.85 -21.11
CA ILE A 487 -18.24 -16.69 -20.66
C ILE A 487 -18.06 -16.67 -19.13
N PHE A 488 -19.08 -17.08 -18.38
CA PHE A 488 -19.05 -17.12 -16.92
C PHE A 488 -19.47 -18.49 -16.39
N ASP A 489 -18.64 -19.10 -15.55
CA ASP A 489 -18.89 -20.37 -14.88
C ASP A 489 -18.39 -20.35 -13.44
N VAL A 490 -19.33 -20.22 -12.50
CA VAL A 490 -19.06 -20.21 -11.05
C VAL A 490 -18.32 -21.46 -10.55
N LYS A 491 -18.37 -22.58 -11.28
CA LYS A 491 -17.70 -23.83 -10.89
C LYS A 491 -16.22 -23.87 -11.29
N LYS A 492 -15.74 -22.97 -12.16
CA LYS A 492 -14.34 -22.91 -12.58
C LYS A 492 -13.50 -22.11 -11.58
N LYS A 493 -12.22 -22.50 -11.42
CA LYS A 493 -11.24 -21.78 -10.58
C LYS A 493 -11.07 -20.31 -11.00
N SER A 494 -11.19 -20.04 -12.31
CA SER A 494 -11.32 -18.71 -12.88
C SER A 494 -12.73 -18.59 -13.49
N PRO A 495 -13.69 -18.00 -12.77
CA PRO A 495 -15.09 -18.03 -13.18
C PRO A 495 -15.40 -17.24 -14.45
N CYS A 496 -14.58 -16.24 -14.79
CA CYS A 496 -14.73 -15.44 -15.99
C CYS A 496 -13.70 -15.86 -17.03
N LEU A 497 -14.14 -16.01 -18.29
CA LEU A 497 -13.26 -16.31 -19.42
C LEU A 497 -12.27 -15.18 -19.73
N PHE A 498 -12.64 -13.94 -19.41
CA PHE A 498 -11.86 -12.73 -19.68
C PHE A 498 -11.29 -12.12 -18.40
N SER A 499 -10.20 -11.35 -18.54
CA SER A 499 -9.73 -10.36 -17.58
C SER A 499 -9.66 -8.96 -18.22
N ALA A 500 -9.76 -7.91 -17.41
CA ALA A 500 -9.50 -6.56 -17.89
C ALA A 500 -8.06 -6.45 -18.42
N GLY A 501 -7.91 -5.84 -19.60
CA GLY A 501 -6.65 -5.72 -20.33
C GLY A 501 -6.37 -6.85 -21.32
N ASP A 502 -7.19 -7.90 -21.40
CA ASP A 502 -7.00 -8.97 -22.38
C ASP A 502 -7.33 -8.51 -23.81
N SER A 503 -6.66 -9.13 -24.78
CA SER A 503 -6.89 -8.93 -26.21
C SER A 503 -7.77 -10.06 -26.74
N VAL A 504 -8.87 -9.71 -27.40
CA VAL A 504 -9.90 -10.62 -27.90
C VAL A 504 -10.07 -10.42 -29.41
N LYS A 505 -10.09 -11.49 -30.19
CA LYS A 505 -10.38 -11.44 -31.62
C LYS A 505 -11.54 -12.36 -31.94
N PHE A 506 -12.55 -11.84 -32.64
CA PHE A 506 -13.68 -12.65 -33.07
C PHE A 506 -13.42 -13.25 -34.44
N TYR A 507 -13.88 -14.47 -34.67
CA TYR A 507 -13.94 -15.07 -36.00
C TYR A 507 -15.34 -15.63 -36.27
N SER A 508 -15.76 -15.57 -37.53
CA SER A 508 -17.07 -16.06 -37.94
C SER A 508 -17.04 -17.58 -38.08
N ILE A 509 -18.07 -18.24 -37.57
CA ILE A 509 -18.29 -19.68 -37.73
C ILE A 509 -19.67 -19.93 -38.35
N ASP A 510 -19.84 -21.11 -38.95
CA ASP A 510 -21.15 -21.53 -39.48
C ASP A 510 -22.02 -22.21 -38.40
N LYS A 511 -23.28 -22.48 -38.74
CA LYS A 511 -24.23 -23.11 -37.83
C LYS A 511 -23.81 -24.51 -37.40
N THR A 512 -23.18 -25.28 -38.29
CA THR A 512 -22.72 -26.65 -38.02
C THR A 512 -21.58 -26.63 -37.00
N GLU A 513 -20.64 -25.70 -37.14
CA GLU A 513 -19.54 -25.50 -36.19
C GLU A 513 -20.05 -24.97 -34.84
N PHE A 514 -21.04 -24.07 -34.85
CA PHE A 514 -21.66 -23.56 -33.64
C PHE A 514 -22.32 -24.69 -32.82
N GLU A 515 -23.08 -25.55 -33.47
CA GLU A 515 -23.74 -26.70 -32.82
C GLU A 515 -22.71 -27.66 -32.21
N LYS A 516 -21.62 -27.98 -32.94
CA LYS A 516 -20.52 -28.82 -32.44
C LYS A 516 -19.84 -28.25 -31.20
N LEU A 517 -19.59 -26.93 -31.17
CA LEU A 517 -18.90 -26.27 -30.06
C LEU A 517 -19.81 -26.06 -28.84
N ASN A 518 -21.13 -26.06 -29.02
CA ASN A 518 -22.11 -25.86 -27.94
C ASN A 518 -22.43 -27.15 -27.16
N GLU A 519 -21.99 -28.31 -27.64
CA GLU A 519 -22.11 -29.61 -26.95
C GLU A 519 -21.02 -29.86 -25.89
N TYR A 520 -20.04 -28.96 -25.76
CA TYR A 520 -18.91 -29.00 -24.82
C TYR A 520 -18.96 -27.82 -23.84
#